data_AF-A0A6I7R5W3-F1
#
_entry.id   AF-A0A6I7R5W3-F1
#
_cell.length_a   1.000
_cell.length_b   1.000
_cell.length_c   1.000
_cell.angle_alpha   90.00
_cell.angle_beta   90.00
_cell.angle_gamma   90.00
#
_symmetry.space_group_name_H-M   'P 1'
#
loop_
_entity.id
_entity.type
_entity.pdbx_description
1 polymer ?
#
loop_
_entity_poly.entity_id
_entity_poly.type
_entity_poly.pdbx_seq_one_letter_code
_entity_poly.pdbx_strand_id
1 'polypeptide(L)'
;MAAEIVTTHFIAHDEDLGAAYEAWRASTEASGAEILAFSPRPHPIDDDFILWDLRTEAAYGNLRDPASMGLYELNALVDFHGIDRDDRIEAFFIDDTLATTRFPSALGGLTSLSTRDGVGTAELSLITVVYLGTEAAVPHVHSLFDALITRSHVIAYQPELALLEGTEHSSLVGPLWLRDATLNIIGKGDRVFSPGKEAWSGWFLTGDSPETVEANLTEIIEPGMVVIGRIVAEPF
;
A
#
# COMPACT_ATOMS: atom_id res chain seq x y z
N MET A 1 20.12 -2.42 -0.32
CA MET A 1 19.64 -1.04 -0.43
C MET A 1 18.15 -1.15 -0.15
N ALA A 2 17.68 -0.51 0.92
CA ALA A 2 16.31 -0.67 1.40
C ALA A 2 15.59 0.64 1.11
N ALA A 3 14.69 0.62 0.13
CA ALA A 3 13.82 1.74 -0.14
C ALA A 3 12.62 1.71 0.82
N GLU A 4 11.97 2.85 0.97
CA GLU A 4 10.73 3.00 1.71
C GLU A 4 9.71 3.72 0.84
N ILE A 5 8.44 3.36 0.97
CA ILE A 5 7.34 4.24 0.58
C ILE A 5 6.96 4.99 1.84
N VAL A 6 7.18 6.31 1.84
CA VAL A 6 6.69 7.20 2.90
C VAL A 6 5.34 7.75 2.46
N THR A 7 4.31 7.39 3.20
CA THR A 7 2.92 7.81 2.95
C THR A 7 2.57 8.96 3.87
N THR A 8 2.09 10.06 3.30
CA THR A 8 1.61 11.23 4.03
C THR A 8 0.09 11.29 3.91
N HIS A 9 -0.60 10.94 4.99
CA HIS A 9 -2.03 11.17 5.12
C HIS A 9 -2.25 12.59 5.60
N PHE A 10 -3.16 13.33 4.99
CA PHE A 10 -3.48 14.69 5.42
C PHE A 10 -4.93 15.04 5.14
N ILE A 11 -5.44 16.03 5.89
CA ILE A 11 -6.76 16.59 5.62
C ILE A 11 -6.67 18.00 5.04
N ALA A 12 -7.56 18.29 4.10
CA ALA A 12 -7.67 19.60 3.50
C ALA A 12 -9.08 19.84 2.93
N HIS A 13 -9.39 21.09 2.63
CA HIS A 13 -10.48 21.42 1.71
C HIS A 13 -10.02 21.17 0.28
N ASP A 14 -10.94 20.76 -0.61
CA ASP A 14 -10.64 20.51 -2.03
C ASP A 14 -9.91 21.69 -2.71
N GLU A 15 -10.27 22.92 -2.33
CA GLU A 15 -9.70 24.15 -2.88
C GLU A 15 -8.24 24.41 -2.46
N ASP A 16 -7.76 23.76 -1.39
CA ASP A 16 -6.41 23.90 -0.87
C ASP A 16 -5.45 22.78 -1.33
N LEU A 17 -5.94 21.74 -2.04
CA LEU A 17 -5.14 20.57 -2.42
C LEU A 17 -3.87 20.89 -3.21
N GLY A 18 -3.93 21.88 -4.11
CA GLY A 18 -2.76 22.31 -4.86
C GLY A 18 -1.66 22.89 -3.96
N ALA A 19 -2.05 23.72 -2.99
CA ALA A 19 -1.12 24.32 -2.04
C ALA A 19 -0.52 23.28 -1.09
N ALA A 20 -1.32 22.31 -0.63
CA ALA A 20 -0.84 21.19 0.19
C ALA A 20 0.20 20.35 -0.56
N TYR A 21 -0.06 20.02 -1.83
CA TYR A 21 0.87 19.25 -2.67
C TYR A 21 2.19 20.00 -2.91
N GLU A 22 2.13 21.30 -3.24
CA GLU A 22 3.33 22.12 -3.45
C GLU A 22 4.18 22.21 -2.18
N ALA A 23 3.56 22.41 -1.01
CA ALA A 23 4.25 22.47 0.28
C ALA A 23 4.92 21.14 0.63
N TRP A 24 4.16 20.03 0.54
CA TRP A 24 4.66 18.68 0.79
C TRP A 24 5.84 18.33 -0.12
N ARG A 25 5.72 18.61 -1.43
CA ARG A 25 6.76 18.31 -2.40
C ARG A 25 8.03 19.09 -2.11
N ALA A 26 7.92 20.40 -1.85
CA ALA A 26 9.07 21.24 -1.53
C ALA A 26 9.78 20.79 -0.25
N SER A 27 9.01 20.42 0.78
CA SER A 27 9.57 19.90 2.04
C SER A 27 10.25 18.55 1.84
N THR A 28 9.60 17.63 1.12
CA THR A 28 10.14 16.29 0.84
C THR A 28 11.42 16.35 0.00
N GLU A 29 11.47 17.22 -1.02
CA GLU A 29 12.68 17.46 -1.83
C GLU A 29 13.82 18.06 -0.99
N ALA A 30 13.51 18.80 0.08
CA ALA A 30 14.49 19.37 1.00
C ALA A 30 14.94 18.40 2.11
N SER A 31 14.35 17.20 2.21
CA SER A 31 14.68 16.19 3.23
C SER A 31 16.15 15.73 3.17
N GLY A 32 16.76 15.77 1.99
CA GLY A 32 18.09 15.23 1.72
C GLY A 32 18.14 13.72 1.50
N ALA A 33 16.99 13.02 1.52
CA ALA A 33 16.88 11.65 1.04
C ALA A 33 16.93 11.58 -0.49
N GLU A 34 17.32 10.44 -1.06
CA GLU A 34 17.16 10.21 -2.50
C GLU A 34 15.70 9.88 -2.78
N ILE A 35 15.01 10.76 -3.50
CA ILE A 35 13.63 10.53 -3.92
C ILE A 35 13.62 9.87 -5.30
N LEU A 36 13.09 8.65 -5.37
CA LEU A 36 13.01 7.85 -6.59
C LEU A 36 11.71 8.12 -7.35
N ALA A 37 10.61 8.34 -6.65
CA ALA A 37 9.31 8.66 -7.25
C ALA A 37 8.42 9.47 -6.30
N PHE A 38 7.49 10.23 -6.87
CA PHE A 38 6.43 10.94 -6.16
C PHE A 38 5.06 10.51 -6.70
N SER A 39 4.07 10.52 -5.82
CA SER A 39 2.67 10.63 -6.20
C SER A 39 2.47 11.89 -7.07
N PRO A 40 1.67 11.81 -8.15
CA PRO A 40 1.49 12.93 -9.07
C PRO A 40 0.56 14.01 -8.52
N ARG A 41 -0.28 13.67 -7.54
CA ARG A 41 -1.27 14.55 -6.90
C ARG A 41 -1.82 13.88 -5.63
N PRO A 42 -2.48 14.65 -4.74
CA PRO A 42 -3.21 14.07 -3.62
C PRO A 42 -4.30 13.10 -4.11
N HIS A 43 -4.36 11.91 -3.51
CA HIS A 43 -5.39 10.91 -3.77
C HIS A 43 -6.39 10.87 -2.61
N PRO A 44 -7.71 11.01 -2.83
CA PRO A 44 -8.68 10.83 -1.75
C PRO A 44 -8.70 9.38 -1.29
N ILE A 45 -8.74 9.16 0.03
CA ILE A 45 -8.81 7.82 0.63
C ILE A 45 -9.93 7.74 1.68
N ASP A 46 -10.42 6.53 1.90
CA ASP A 46 -11.49 6.23 2.85
C ASP A 46 -10.95 5.50 4.08
N ASP A 47 -10.48 6.26 5.07
CA ASP A 47 -10.14 5.76 6.42
C ASP A 47 -10.83 6.62 7.49
N ASP A 48 -11.90 6.08 8.06
CA ASP A 48 -12.73 6.79 9.04
C ASP A 48 -11.94 7.17 10.31
N PHE A 49 -10.98 6.33 10.73
CA PHE A 49 -10.23 6.57 11.94
C PHE A 49 -9.23 7.70 11.74
N ILE A 50 -8.41 7.64 10.68
CA ILE A 50 -7.43 8.69 10.36
C ILE A 50 -8.16 10.02 10.07
N LEU A 51 -9.27 9.98 9.34
CA LEU A 51 -10.06 11.18 9.04
C LEU A 51 -10.58 11.83 10.33
N TRP A 52 -11.12 11.03 11.26
CA TRP A 52 -11.62 11.52 12.53
C TRP A 52 -10.51 12.12 13.41
N ASP A 53 -9.36 11.45 13.48
CA ASP A 53 -8.22 11.89 14.29
C ASP A 53 -7.67 13.24 13.78
N LEU A 54 -7.36 13.33 12.48
CA LEU A 54 -6.83 14.56 11.88
C LEU A 54 -7.84 15.71 11.93
N ARG A 55 -9.14 15.45 11.75
CA ARG A 55 -10.17 16.50 11.89
C ARG A 55 -10.27 17.02 13.32
N THR A 56 -10.00 16.16 14.30
CA THR A 56 -9.95 16.55 15.70
C THR A 56 -8.73 17.44 15.96
N GLU A 57 -7.57 17.12 15.38
CA GLU A 57 -6.39 17.99 15.41
C GLU A 57 -6.67 19.36 14.76
N ALA A 58 -7.29 19.39 13.58
CA ALA A 58 -7.72 20.63 12.92
C ALA A 58 -8.64 21.48 13.80
N ALA A 59 -9.55 20.85 14.55
CA ALA A 59 -10.43 21.53 15.48
C ALA A 59 -9.66 22.14 16.67
N TYR A 60 -8.70 21.41 17.24
CA TYR A 60 -7.80 21.95 18.27
C TYR A 60 -6.92 23.09 17.75
N GLY A 61 -6.48 23.00 16.49
CA GLY A 61 -5.76 24.04 15.77
C GLY A 61 -6.62 25.24 15.36
N ASN A 62 -7.93 25.22 15.63
CA ASN A 62 -8.90 26.25 15.24
C ASN A 62 -8.89 26.54 13.73
N LEU A 63 -8.73 25.50 12.91
CA LEU A 63 -8.80 25.62 11.45
C LEU A 63 -10.25 25.85 10.99
N ARG A 64 -10.39 26.40 9.79
CA ARG A 64 -11.70 26.70 9.19
C ARG A 64 -12.43 25.41 8.85
N ASP A 65 -13.62 25.24 9.44
CA ASP A 65 -14.57 24.16 9.15
C ASP A 65 -13.94 22.75 9.04
N PRO A 66 -13.34 22.21 10.12
CA PRO A 66 -12.66 20.92 10.08
C PRO A 66 -13.56 19.76 9.63
N ALA A 67 -14.86 19.84 9.92
CA ALA A 67 -15.81 18.78 9.61
C ALA A 67 -16.03 18.54 8.11
N SER A 68 -15.71 19.52 7.26
CA SER A 68 -15.86 19.39 5.79
C SER A 68 -14.56 19.05 5.06
N MET A 69 -13.41 19.02 5.76
CA MET A 69 -12.13 18.61 5.15
C MET A 69 -12.14 17.14 4.75
N GLY A 70 -11.69 16.79 3.55
CA GLY A 70 -11.50 15.40 3.10
C GLY A 70 -10.17 14.83 3.58
N LEU A 71 -10.03 13.50 3.56
CA LEU A 71 -8.76 12.79 3.79
C LEU A 71 -8.11 12.46 2.45
N TYR A 72 -6.81 12.72 2.36
CA TYR A 72 -6.02 12.48 1.16
C TYR A 72 -4.67 11.86 1.53
N GLU A 73 -4.07 11.21 0.53
CA GLU A 73 -2.79 10.53 0.60
C GLU A 73 -1.82 11.09 -0.43
N LEU A 74 -0.54 11.16 -0.05
CA LEU A 74 0.60 11.42 -0.92
C LEU A 74 1.73 10.43 -0.61
N ASN A 75 2.27 9.76 -1.62
CA ASN A 75 3.38 8.83 -1.46
C ASN A 75 4.68 9.36 -2.06
N ALA A 76 5.79 9.05 -1.41
CA ALA A 76 7.14 9.19 -1.97
C ALA A 76 7.90 7.88 -1.83
N LEU A 77 8.51 7.40 -2.92
CA LEU A 77 9.44 6.27 -2.89
C LEU A 77 10.83 6.83 -2.66
N VAL A 78 11.47 6.42 -1.56
CA VAL A 78 12.71 7.04 -1.09
C VAL A 78 13.76 6.00 -0.75
N ASP A 79 15.02 6.35 -0.97
CA ASP A 79 16.16 5.68 -0.40
C ASP A 79 16.87 6.65 0.56
N PHE A 80 16.94 6.27 1.83
CA PHE A 80 17.65 7.02 2.85
C PHE A 80 19.17 6.80 2.76
N HIS A 81 19.74 5.98 1.88
CA HIS A 81 21.19 5.87 1.64
C HIS A 81 22.09 5.78 2.90
N GLY A 82 21.59 5.24 4.01
CA GLY A 82 22.30 5.19 5.29
C GLY A 82 22.39 6.51 6.06
N ILE A 83 21.66 7.56 5.66
CA ILE A 83 21.32 8.67 6.56
C ILE A 83 20.25 8.23 7.57
N ASP A 84 20.26 8.83 8.76
CA ASP A 84 19.31 8.49 9.81
C ASP A 84 17.89 8.91 9.38
N ARG A 85 16.99 7.93 9.33
CA ARG A 85 15.59 8.13 8.95
C ARG A 85 14.90 9.06 9.92
N ASP A 86 15.15 8.90 11.22
CA ASP A 86 14.42 9.64 12.26
C ASP A 86 14.75 11.15 12.20
N ASP A 87 15.95 11.50 11.75
CA ASP A 87 16.38 12.89 11.56
C ASP A 87 15.69 13.59 10.35
N ARG A 88 15.13 12.80 9.42
CA ARG A 88 14.67 13.31 8.11
C ARG A 88 13.19 13.10 7.84
N ILE A 89 12.59 12.13 8.51
CA ILE A 89 11.19 11.75 8.29
C ILE A 89 10.23 12.92 8.55
N GLU A 90 10.62 13.88 9.39
CA GLU A 90 9.84 15.10 9.65
C GLU A 90 9.58 15.93 8.38
N ALA A 91 10.50 15.90 7.41
CA ALA A 91 10.35 16.64 6.16
C ALA A 91 9.22 16.12 5.25
N PHE A 92 8.66 14.94 5.57
CA PHE A 92 7.54 14.35 4.83
C PHE A 92 6.18 14.80 5.37
N PHE A 93 6.12 15.41 6.56
CA PHE A 93 4.91 16.14 6.96
C PHE A 93 4.73 17.39 6.08
N ILE A 94 3.49 17.84 5.90
CA ILE A 94 3.21 19.01 5.05
C ILE A 94 3.62 20.32 5.73
N ASP A 95 3.38 20.42 7.04
CA ASP A 95 3.73 21.59 7.84
C ASP A 95 4.73 21.22 8.94
N ASP A 96 5.43 22.25 9.43
CA ASP A 96 6.28 22.16 10.61
C ASP A 96 5.44 21.81 11.84
N THR A 97 5.81 20.73 12.53
CA THR A 97 5.16 20.23 13.74
C THR A 97 5.17 21.24 14.90
N LEU A 98 6.01 22.27 14.83
CA LEU A 98 6.13 23.34 15.82
C LEU A 98 5.36 24.61 15.46
N ALA A 99 4.79 24.70 14.25
CA ALA A 99 3.98 25.83 13.79
C ALA A 99 2.48 25.54 13.92
N THR A 100 1.64 26.55 13.67
CA THR A 100 0.19 26.31 13.52
C THR A 100 -0.02 25.54 12.21
N THR A 101 -0.25 24.23 12.33
CA THR A 101 -0.50 23.31 11.21
C THR A 101 -1.68 23.78 10.37
N ARG A 102 -1.46 24.08 9.10
CA ARG A 102 -2.49 24.39 8.10
C ARG A 102 -3.10 23.11 7.51
N PHE A 103 -2.31 22.04 7.43
CA PHE A 103 -2.64 20.74 6.87
C PHE A 103 -2.25 19.62 7.85
N PRO A 104 -3.13 19.31 8.83
CA PRO A 104 -2.90 18.21 9.75
C PRO A 104 -2.61 16.93 8.99
N SER A 105 -1.53 16.26 9.39
CA SER A 105 -1.00 15.12 8.66
C SER A 105 -0.38 14.08 9.57
N ALA A 106 -0.38 12.84 9.09
CA ALA A 106 0.20 11.68 9.75
C ALA A 106 1.03 10.89 8.73
N LEU A 107 2.11 10.27 9.21
CA LEU A 107 2.98 9.46 8.36
C LEU A 107 2.71 7.96 8.54
N GLY A 108 2.82 7.24 7.44
CA GLY A 108 2.78 5.79 7.36
C GLY A 108 3.62 5.29 6.19
N GLY A 109 3.25 4.12 5.68
CA GLY A 109 3.82 3.55 4.46
C GLY A 109 4.53 2.21 4.69
N LEU A 110 5.41 1.85 3.76
CA LEU A 110 6.08 0.56 3.72
C LEU A 110 7.59 0.72 3.84
N THR A 111 8.22 -0.09 4.68
CA THR A 111 9.67 -0.08 4.87
C THR A 111 10.32 -1.34 4.31
N SER A 112 11.65 -1.36 4.27
CA SER A 112 12.43 -2.55 3.87
C SER A 112 12.13 -3.07 2.46
N LEU A 113 11.81 -2.16 1.53
CA LEU A 113 11.55 -2.52 0.14
C LEU A 113 12.87 -2.78 -0.60
N SER A 114 12.90 -3.83 -1.40
CA SER A 114 13.97 -4.06 -2.37
C SER A 114 13.59 -3.41 -3.69
N THR A 115 14.49 -2.59 -4.24
CA THR A 115 14.35 -2.04 -5.59
C THR A 115 14.80 -3.07 -6.62
N ARG A 116 14.16 -3.07 -7.79
CA ARG A 116 14.45 -4.05 -8.86
C ARG A 116 14.55 -3.40 -10.23
N ASP A 117 13.46 -2.82 -10.72
CA ASP A 117 13.39 -2.15 -12.01
C ASP A 117 13.39 -0.63 -11.84
N GLY A 118 13.75 0.10 -12.90
CA GLY A 118 13.77 1.57 -12.86
C GLY A 118 12.37 2.19 -12.88
N VAL A 119 12.24 3.37 -12.27
CA VAL A 119 11.04 4.20 -12.39
C VAL A 119 10.95 4.70 -13.84
N GLY A 120 9.89 4.27 -14.53
CA GLY A 120 9.60 4.66 -15.91
C GLY A 120 8.85 5.99 -16.00
N THR A 121 8.12 6.18 -17.09
CA THR A 121 7.24 7.35 -17.31
C THR A 121 5.76 7.04 -17.07
N ALA A 122 5.42 5.79 -16.75
CA ALA A 122 4.05 5.38 -16.48
C ALA A 122 3.59 5.90 -15.11
N GLU A 123 2.28 6.07 -14.95
CA GLU A 123 1.69 6.25 -13.62
C GLU A 123 1.96 5.00 -12.79
N LEU A 124 2.29 5.20 -11.51
CA LEU A 124 2.65 4.10 -10.63
C LEU A 124 1.42 3.66 -9.84
N SER A 125 1.41 2.38 -9.46
CA SER A 125 0.40 1.82 -8.56
C SER A 125 1.06 0.90 -7.55
N LEU A 126 0.64 1.00 -6.30
CA LEU A 126 0.97 0.04 -5.27
C LEU A 126 0.02 -1.15 -5.43
N ILE A 127 0.59 -2.33 -5.63
CA ILE A 127 -0.16 -3.57 -5.72
C ILE A 127 -0.06 -4.29 -4.38
N THR A 128 -1.23 -4.51 -3.77
CA THR A 128 -1.39 -5.49 -2.70
C THR A 128 -1.84 -6.80 -3.32
N VAL A 129 -1.00 -7.84 -3.25
CA VAL A 129 -1.37 -9.21 -3.64
C VAL A 129 -1.68 -10.03 -2.39
N VAL A 130 -2.74 -10.82 -2.43
CA VAL A 130 -3.13 -11.73 -1.35
C VAL A 130 -3.28 -13.14 -1.90
N TYR A 131 -2.60 -14.09 -1.26
CA TYR A 131 -2.75 -15.52 -1.52
C TYR A 131 -3.48 -16.20 -0.36
N LEU A 132 -4.43 -17.07 -0.66
CA LEU A 132 -5.13 -17.91 0.31
C LEU A 132 -4.78 -19.38 0.07
N GLY A 133 -4.33 -20.08 1.11
CA GLY A 133 -3.92 -21.47 1.04
C GLY A 133 -3.86 -22.13 2.41
N THR A 134 -3.65 -23.45 2.44
CA THR A 134 -3.39 -24.16 3.71
C THR A 134 -2.00 -23.78 4.25
N GLU A 135 -1.74 -23.95 5.55
CA GLU A 135 -0.42 -23.74 6.16
C GLU A 135 0.69 -24.51 5.41
N ALA A 136 0.39 -25.74 4.95
CA ALA A 136 1.33 -26.55 4.17
C ALA A 136 1.69 -25.93 2.80
N ALA A 137 0.92 -24.96 2.33
CA ALA A 137 1.13 -24.27 1.05
C ALA A 137 2.08 -23.07 1.12
N VAL A 138 2.56 -22.67 2.31
CA VAL A 138 3.47 -21.52 2.49
C VAL A 138 4.63 -21.50 1.48
N PRO A 139 5.39 -22.59 1.23
CA PRO A 139 6.48 -22.56 0.25
C PRO A 139 6.01 -22.27 -1.18
N HIS A 140 4.80 -22.71 -1.52
CA HIS A 140 4.19 -22.43 -2.81
C HIS A 140 3.73 -20.98 -2.93
N VAL A 141 3.21 -20.41 -1.85
CA VAL A 141 2.80 -18.99 -1.80
C VAL A 141 4.00 -18.08 -2.09
N HIS A 142 5.14 -18.29 -1.42
CA HIS A 142 6.36 -17.55 -1.73
C HIS A 142 6.82 -17.74 -3.19
N SER A 143 6.79 -18.98 -3.69
CA SER A 143 7.17 -19.26 -5.08
C SER A 143 6.25 -18.57 -6.10
N LEU A 144 4.96 -18.46 -5.81
CA LEU A 144 3.99 -17.76 -6.65
C LEU A 144 4.24 -16.25 -6.63
N PHE A 145 4.53 -15.68 -5.46
CA PHE A 145 4.89 -14.27 -5.35
C PHE A 145 6.18 -13.95 -6.11
N ASP A 146 7.25 -14.73 -5.93
CA ASP A 146 8.51 -14.56 -6.67
C ASP A 146 8.30 -14.66 -8.19
N ALA A 147 7.42 -15.57 -8.63
CA ALA A 147 7.05 -15.69 -10.03
C ALA A 147 6.29 -14.46 -10.55
N LEU A 148 5.37 -13.89 -9.76
CA LEU A 148 4.65 -12.66 -10.08
C LEU A 148 5.62 -11.47 -10.21
N ILE A 149 6.52 -11.32 -9.24
CA ILE A 149 7.58 -10.29 -9.27
C ILE A 149 8.47 -10.48 -10.50
N THR A 150 8.74 -11.73 -10.90
CA THR A 150 9.55 -12.01 -12.08
C THR A 150 8.87 -11.71 -13.41
N ARG A 151 7.54 -11.79 -13.47
CA ARG A 151 6.75 -11.63 -14.70
C ARG A 151 6.23 -10.21 -14.92
N SER A 152 6.30 -9.36 -13.90
CA SER A 152 5.82 -7.98 -13.92
C SER A 152 7.00 -7.00 -13.91
N HIS A 153 6.75 -5.76 -14.34
CA HIS A 153 7.70 -4.66 -14.17
C HIS A 153 7.62 -4.14 -12.73
N VAL A 154 8.59 -4.46 -11.89
CA VAL A 154 8.55 -4.19 -10.44
C VAL A 154 9.62 -3.17 -10.07
N ILE A 155 9.18 -1.99 -9.64
CA ILE A 155 10.08 -0.91 -9.23
C ILE A 155 10.66 -1.19 -7.85
N ALA A 156 9.79 -1.50 -6.89
CA ALA A 156 10.14 -1.82 -5.51
C ALA A 156 9.16 -2.85 -4.98
N TYR A 157 9.60 -3.74 -4.08
CA TYR A 157 8.73 -4.75 -3.47
C TYR A 157 9.18 -5.09 -2.06
N GLN A 158 8.25 -5.53 -1.23
CA GLN A 158 8.56 -6.09 0.08
C GLN A 158 8.95 -7.57 -0.11
N PRO A 159 10.18 -7.99 0.26
CA PRO A 159 10.62 -9.36 0.02
C PRO A 159 9.86 -10.42 0.84
N GLU A 160 9.43 -10.02 2.04
CA GLU A 160 8.72 -10.90 2.97
C GLU A 160 7.21 -10.72 2.83
N LEU A 161 6.49 -11.84 2.81
CA LEU A 161 5.03 -11.84 2.86
C LEU A 161 4.56 -11.72 4.31
N ALA A 162 3.54 -10.90 4.55
CA ALA A 162 2.92 -10.78 5.85
C ALA A 162 1.72 -11.72 5.97
N LEU A 163 1.53 -12.34 7.14
CA LEU A 163 0.31 -13.05 7.44
C LEU A 163 -0.80 -12.03 7.71
N LEU A 164 -1.94 -12.18 7.04
CA LEU A 164 -3.14 -11.41 7.32
C LEU A 164 -3.93 -12.13 8.41
N GLU A 165 -3.85 -11.61 9.63
CA GLU A 165 -4.64 -12.10 10.76
C GLU A 165 -6.04 -11.46 10.78
N GLY A 166 -7.00 -12.16 11.39
CA GLY A 166 -8.29 -11.56 11.75
C GLY A 166 -9.28 -11.31 10.60
N THR A 167 -10.33 -10.56 10.94
CA THR A 167 -11.44 -10.21 10.02
C THR A 167 -11.34 -8.79 9.49
N GLU A 168 -10.37 -7.99 9.96
CA GLU A 168 -10.12 -6.63 9.49
C GLU A 168 -9.88 -6.54 7.98
N HIS A 169 -9.30 -7.58 7.37
CA HIS A 169 -8.99 -7.63 5.94
C HIS A 169 -10.11 -8.26 5.08
N SER A 170 -11.36 -8.14 5.52
CA SER A 170 -12.51 -8.79 4.87
C SER A 170 -12.69 -8.43 3.39
N SER A 171 -12.35 -7.19 2.98
CA SER A 171 -12.39 -6.73 1.59
C SER A 171 -11.39 -7.47 0.68
N LEU A 172 -10.25 -7.86 1.24
CA LEU A 172 -9.19 -8.60 0.55
C LEU A 172 -9.45 -10.11 0.59
N VAL A 173 -9.67 -10.66 1.79
CA VAL A 173 -9.70 -12.10 2.04
C VAL A 173 -11.09 -12.72 1.78
N GLY A 174 -12.17 -11.99 2.07
CA GLY A 174 -13.53 -12.51 1.94
C GLY A 174 -13.88 -13.03 0.54
N PRO A 175 -13.51 -12.32 -0.54
CA PRO A 175 -13.71 -12.79 -1.91
C PRO A 175 -12.92 -14.05 -2.26
N LEU A 176 -11.71 -14.23 -1.69
CA LEU A 176 -10.95 -15.46 -1.82
C LEU A 176 -11.65 -16.61 -1.07
N TRP A 177 -12.13 -16.40 0.14
CA TRP A 177 -12.89 -17.40 0.89
C TRP A 177 -14.13 -17.88 0.14
N LEU A 178 -14.91 -16.96 -0.44
CA LEU A 178 -16.08 -17.32 -1.23
C LEU A 178 -15.70 -18.18 -2.46
N ARG A 179 -14.60 -17.80 -3.13
CA ARG A 179 -14.10 -18.53 -4.29
C ARG A 179 -13.59 -19.93 -3.92
N ASP A 180 -12.85 -20.05 -2.82
CA ASP A 180 -12.38 -21.33 -2.29
C ASP A 180 -13.54 -22.26 -1.88
N ALA A 181 -14.52 -21.73 -1.14
CA ALA A 181 -15.73 -22.48 -0.79
C ALA A 181 -16.47 -22.98 -2.04
N THR A 182 -16.55 -22.15 -3.09
CA THR A 182 -17.16 -22.54 -4.37
C THR A 182 -16.38 -23.67 -5.04
N LEU A 183 -15.05 -23.58 -5.11
CA LEU A 183 -14.18 -24.63 -5.66
C LEU A 183 -14.40 -25.98 -4.93
N ASN A 184 -14.52 -25.94 -3.60
CA ASN A 184 -14.78 -27.11 -2.79
C ASN A 184 -16.13 -27.76 -3.11
N ILE A 185 -17.20 -26.96 -3.21
CA ILE A 185 -18.56 -27.49 -3.51
C ILE A 185 -18.64 -28.11 -4.91
N ILE A 186 -17.96 -27.56 -5.90
CA ILE A 186 -17.94 -28.11 -7.27
C ILE A 186 -16.92 -29.24 -7.46
N GLY A 187 -16.24 -29.68 -6.40
CA GLY A 187 -15.28 -30.78 -6.42
C GLY A 187 -13.92 -30.46 -7.08
N LYS A 188 -13.59 -29.18 -7.25
CA LYS A 188 -12.29 -28.71 -7.78
C LYS A 188 -11.33 -28.19 -6.70
N GLY A 189 -11.81 -28.06 -5.46
CA GLY A 189 -11.01 -27.60 -4.33
C GLY A 189 -10.18 -28.71 -3.66
N ASP A 190 -9.47 -28.35 -2.60
CA ASP A 190 -8.67 -29.26 -1.75
C ASP A 190 -9.47 -29.88 -0.59
N ARG A 191 -10.77 -29.57 -0.50
CA ARG A 191 -11.72 -29.99 0.55
C ARG A 191 -11.41 -29.43 1.93
N VAL A 192 -10.55 -28.42 2.03
CA VAL A 192 -10.30 -27.70 3.27
C VAL A 192 -11.24 -26.50 3.35
N PHE A 193 -11.88 -26.33 4.51
CA PHE A 193 -12.80 -25.21 4.73
C PHE A 193 -12.02 -23.90 4.80
N SER A 194 -12.51 -22.85 4.13
CA SER A 194 -11.76 -21.61 3.89
C SER A 194 -11.32 -20.87 5.18
N PRO A 195 -12.11 -20.83 6.27
CA PRO A 195 -11.65 -20.34 7.57
C PRO A 195 -10.53 -21.15 8.23
N GLY A 196 -10.22 -22.35 7.73
CA GLY A 196 -9.06 -23.14 8.14
C GLY A 196 -7.82 -22.91 7.27
N LYS A 197 -7.86 -21.91 6.38
CA LYS A 197 -6.75 -21.48 5.54
C LYS A 197 -6.19 -20.17 6.04
N GLU A 198 -4.93 -19.93 5.69
CA GLU A 198 -4.20 -18.70 6.00
C GLU A 198 -4.14 -17.83 4.75
N ALA A 199 -4.07 -16.52 4.97
CA ALA A 199 -3.93 -15.52 3.92
C ALA A 199 -2.60 -14.79 4.10
N TRP A 200 -1.83 -14.68 3.03
CA TRP A 200 -0.56 -13.96 3.03
C TRP A 200 -0.60 -12.82 2.02
N SER A 201 -0.14 -11.65 2.44
CA SER A 201 -0.06 -10.46 1.61
C SER A 201 1.37 -10.12 1.24
N GLY A 202 1.54 -9.69 -0.01
CA GLY A 202 2.76 -9.08 -0.52
C GLY A 202 2.45 -7.73 -1.14
N TRP A 203 3.47 -6.87 -1.20
CA TRP A 203 3.35 -5.53 -1.75
C TRP A 203 4.44 -5.26 -2.76
N PHE A 204 4.08 -4.62 -3.87
CA PHE A 204 5.06 -4.11 -4.80
C PHE A 204 4.52 -2.91 -5.58
N LEU A 205 5.44 -2.00 -5.91
CA LEU A 205 5.20 -0.84 -6.75
C LEU A 205 5.51 -1.18 -8.20
N THR A 206 4.60 -0.83 -9.10
CA THR A 206 4.73 -1.11 -10.53
C THR A 206 4.26 0.06 -11.38
N GLY A 207 4.71 0.10 -12.63
CA GLY A 207 4.13 0.92 -13.69
C GLY A 207 3.27 0.11 -14.67
N ASP A 208 3.09 -1.20 -14.44
CA ASP A 208 2.19 -2.04 -15.21
C ASP A 208 0.72 -1.72 -14.87
N SER A 209 -0.18 -1.91 -15.83
CA SER A 209 -1.62 -1.77 -15.56
C SER A 209 -2.12 -2.89 -14.65
N PRO A 210 -3.18 -2.68 -13.85
CA PRO A 210 -3.75 -3.73 -13.00
C PRO A 210 -4.12 -5.01 -13.79
N GLU A 211 -4.60 -4.87 -15.03
CA GLU A 211 -4.94 -6.02 -15.89
C GLU A 211 -3.70 -6.82 -16.31
N THR A 212 -2.57 -6.14 -16.51
CA THR A 212 -1.30 -6.78 -16.84
C THR A 212 -0.79 -7.58 -15.65
N VAL A 213 -0.87 -6.99 -14.46
CA VAL A 213 -0.50 -7.67 -13.22
C VAL A 213 -1.41 -8.87 -12.95
N GLU A 214 -2.73 -8.72 -13.10
CA GLU A 214 -3.71 -9.81 -12.95
C GLU A 214 -3.42 -10.95 -13.95
N ALA A 215 -3.04 -10.63 -15.19
CA ALA A 215 -2.68 -11.65 -16.19
C ALA A 215 -1.39 -12.42 -15.82
N ASN A 216 -0.50 -11.80 -15.04
CA ASN A 216 0.72 -12.42 -14.54
C ASN A 216 0.50 -13.21 -13.24
N LEU A 217 -0.60 -12.96 -12.53
CA LEU A 217 -0.96 -13.63 -11.29
C LEU A 217 -1.26 -15.11 -11.55
N THR A 218 -0.42 -15.97 -10.98
CA THR A 218 -0.63 -17.43 -11.03
C THR A 218 -1.19 -17.98 -9.74
N GLU A 219 -1.86 -19.10 -9.89
CA GLU A 219 -2.54 -19.84 -8.83
C GLU A 219 -2.26 -21.34 -8.98
N ILE A 220 -2.53 -22.08 -7.92
CA ILE A 220 -2.48 -23.55 -7.92
C ILE A 220 -3.88 -24.04 -7.60
N ILE A 221 -4.48 -24.81 -8.51
CA ILE A 221 -5.80 -25.42 -8.30
C ILE A 221 -5.68 -26.89 -8.71
N GLU A 222 -5.15 -27.69 -7.80
CA GLU A 222 -4.90 -29.12 -7.98
C GLU A 222 -5.58 -29.94 -6.88
N PRO A 223 -5.88 -31.24 -7.12
CA PRO A 223 -6.42 -32.10 -6.08
C PRO A 223 -5.51 -32.15 -4.84
N GLY A 224 -6.02 -31.64 -3.71
CA GLY A 224 -5.29 -31.63 -2.43
C GLY A 224 -4.32 -30.47 -2.24
N MET A 225 -4.22 -29.54 -3.20
CA MET A 225 -3.43 -28.31 -3.06
C MET A 225 -4.11 -27.17 -3.81
N VAL A 226 -4.67 -26.22 -3.06
CA VAL A 226 -5.28 -25.01 -3.62
C VAL A 226 -4.64 -23.77 -3.00
N VAL A 227 -4.07 -22.93 -3.87
CA VAL A 227 -3.62 -21.59 -3.57
C VAL A 227 -4.23 -20.65 -4.59
N ILE A 228 -5.14 -19.79 -4.15
CA ILE A 228 -5.79 -18.78 -4.99
C ILE A 228 -5.28 -17.40 -4.63
N GLY A 229 -5.16 -16.55 -5.63
CA GLY A 229 -4.61 -15.21 -5.52
C GLY A 229 -5.65 -14.16 -5.84
N ARG A 230 -5.38 -12.95 -5.37
CA ARG A 230 -6.05 -11.73 -5.80
C ARG A 230 -5.07 -10.58 -5.71
N ILE A 231 -5.19 -9.61 -6.61
CA ILE A 231 -4.57 -8.29 -6.45
C ILE A 231 -5.60 -7.19 -6.16
N VAL A 232 -5.13 -6.15 -5.51
CA VAL A 232 -5.77 -4.83 -5.42
C VAL A 232 -4.71 -3.81 -5.78
N ALA A 233 -5.08 -2.87 -6.63
CA ALA A 233 -4.20 -1.79 -7.06
C ALA A 233 -4.69 -0.47 -6.45
N GLU A 234 -3.76 0.24 -5.82
CA GLU A 234 -3.96 1.56 -5.23
C GLU A 234 -3.10 2.57 -6.01
N PRO A 235 -3.64 3.75 -6.35
CA PRO A 235 -2.83 4.79 -6.98
C PRO A 235 -1.63 5.15 -6.10
N PHE A 236 -0.45 5.29 -6.71
CA PHE A 236 0.73 5.77 -6.01
C PHE A 236 0.72 7.28 -5.83
#